data_AF-Q9XSF0-F1
#
_entry.id   AF-Q9XSF0-F1
#
_cell.length_a   1.000
_cell.length_b   1.000
_cell.length_c   1.000
_cell.angle_alpha   90.00
_cell.angle_beta   90.00
_cell.angle_gamma   90.00
#
_symmetry.space_group_name_H-M   'P 1'
#
loop_
_entity.id
_entity.type
_entity.pdbx_description
1 polymer ?
#
loop_
_entity_poly.entity_id
_entity_poly.type
_entity_poly.pdbx_seq_one_letter_code
_entity_poly.pdbx_strand_id
1 'polypeptide(L)'
;VEDDRQVPRPAFLKAAENFTLLVKNNIWYPKFNFSKRNILPNITTTYLKSCTYDARTDPFCPIFRLGKIVEDAGHSFQDMAIEGGIMGIQIKWDCNLDRAAALCLPRYSFRRLDTRDADHNVSP
;
A
#
# COMPACT_ATOMS: atom_id res chain seq x y z
N VAL A 1 -28.90 -22.18 -7.37
CA VAL A 1 -27.46 -22.50 -7.50
C VAL A 1 -26.84 -21.34 -8.24
N GLU A 2 -25.68 -20.85 -7.81
CA GLU A 2 -24.95 -19.78 -8.51
C GLU A 2 -24.34 -20.30 -9.83
N ASP A 3 -24.03 -19.40 -10.76
CA ASP A 3 -23.38 -19.72 -12.04
C ASP A 3 -22.03 -19.00 -12.13
N ASP A 4 -20.97 -19.68 -11.72
CA ASP A 4 -19.61 -19.13 -11.67
C ASP A 4 -18.82 -19.33 -12.97
N ARG A 5 -19.48 -19.75 -14.06
CA ARG A 5 -18.79 -20.02 -15.33
C ARG A 5 -18.25 -18.75 -15.99
N GLN A 6 -18.78 -17.58 -15.62
CA GLN A 6 -18.43 -16.31 -16.26
C GLN A 6 -18.02 -15.25 -15.24
N VAL A 7 -16.73 -14.94 -15.21
CA VAL A 7 -16.20 -13.78 -14.50
C VAL A 7 -16.28 -12.55 -15.40
N PRO A 8 -16.92 -11.43 -14.98
CA PRO A 8 -17.03 -10.23 -15.80
C PRO A 8 -15.68 -9.67 -16.26
N ARG A 9 -15.56 -9.39 -17.56
CA ARG A 9 -14.39 -8.74 -18.19
C ARG A 9 -14.87 -7.53 -19.00
N PRO A 10 -14.56 -6.28 -18.60
CA PRO A 10 -13.70 -5.90 -17.48
C PRO A 10 -14.34 -6.18 -16.12
N ALA A 11 -13.52 -6.14 -15.06
CA ALA A 11 -13.99 -6.30 -13.69
C ALA A 11 -15.14 -5.33 -13.38
N PHE A 12 -16.21 -5.84 -12.75
CA PHE A 12 -17.40 -5.05 -12.47
C PHE A 12 -17.08 -3.81 -11.61
N LEU A 13 -16.23 -3.96 -10.60
CA LEU A 13 -15.77 -2.90 -9.71
C LEU A 13 -14.46 -2.23 -10.18
N LYS A 14 -14.26 -2.08 -11.49
CA LYS A 14 -13.07 -1.41 -12.07
C LYS A 14 -12.77 -0.02 -11.50
N ALA A 15 -13.79 0.69 -11.04
CA ALA A 15 -13.65 2.01 -10.43
C ALA A 15 -12.90 1.99 -9.08
N ALA A 16 -12.76 0.82 -8.45
CA ALA A 16 -11.99 0.63 -7.22
C ALA A 16 -10.50 1.00 -7.40
N GLU A 17 -10.00 1.05 -8.64
CA GLU A 17 -8.67 1.58 -8.96
C GLU A 17 -8.42 2.97 -8.36
N ASN A 18 -9.47 3.80 -8.29
CA ASN A 18 -9.40 5.17 -7.77
C ASN A 18 -9.68 5.29 -6.28
N PHE A 19 -9.98 4.19 -5.59
CA PHE A 19 -10.14 4.22 -4.14
C PHE A 19 -8.82 4.53 -3.44
N THR A 20 -8.94 5.12 -2.25
CA THR A 20 -7.82 5.50 -1.42
C THR A 20 -7.83 4.76 -0.10
N LEU A 21 -6.66 4.34 0.36
CA LEU A 21 -6.44 3.63 1.61
C LEU A 21 -5.58 4.49 2.55
N LEU A 22 -6.12 4.86 3.71
CA LEU A 22 -5.35 5.48 4.78
C LEU A 22 -4.66 4.40 5.63
N VAL A 23 -3.33 4.39 5.65
CA VAL A 23 -2.54 3.45 6.45
C VAL A 23 -2.02 4.16 7.70
N LYS A 24 -2.50 3.75 8.88
CA LYS A 24 -1.99 4.22 10.17
C LYS A 24 -1.05 3.18 10.75
N ASN A 25 0.22 3.54 10.92
CA ASN A 25 1.24 2.65 11.46
C ASN A 25 1.96 3.31 12.65
N ASN A 26 2.13 2.55 13.73
CA ASN A 26 2.87 2.94 14.91
C ASN A 26 3.93 1.87 15.20
N ILE A 27 5.18 2.30 15.39
CA ILE A 27 6.29 1.43 15.74
C ILE A 27 6.78 1.72 17.15
N TRP A 28 7.34 0.69 17.77
CA TRP A 28 8.04 0.78 19.05
C TRP A 28 9.29 -0.09 18.98
N TYR A 29 10.45 0.50 19.27
CA TYR A 29 11.70 -0.22 19.47
C TYR A 29 11.95 -0.33 20.99
N PRO A 30 11.62 -1.47 21.63
CA PRO A 30 11.58 -1.57 23.09
C PRO A 30 12.94 -1.32 23.74
N LYS A 31 14.01 -1.84 23.14
CA LYS A 31 15.38 -1.70 23.63
C LYS A 31 15.81 -0.24 23.82
N PHE A 32 15.30 0.66 22.98
CA PHE A 32 15.63 2.08 23.00
C PHE A 32 14.53 2.95 23.62
N ASN A 33 13.44 2.32 24.08
CA ASN A 33 12.22 3.01 24.50
C ASN A 33 11.74 4.09 23.48
N PHE A 34 11.89 3.79 22.19
CA PHE A 34 11.59 4.72 21.10
C PHE A 34 10.28 4.33 20.43
N SER A 35 9.35 5.28 20.27
CA SER A 35 8.12 5.08 19.50
C SER A 35 7.97 6.15 18.43
N LYS A 36 7.39 5.78 17.29
CA LYS A 36 7.12 6.71 16.20
C LYS A 36 5.94 6.27 15.35
N ARG A 37 5.21 7.26 14.83
CA ARG A 37 4.07 7.06 13.92
C ARG A 37 4.47 7.45 12.51
N ASN A 38 3.86 6.81 11.52
CA ASN A 38 4.06 7.17 10.11
C ASN A 38 3.42 8.52 9.76
N ILE A 39 2.34 8.90 10.46
CA ILE A 39 1.77 10.26 10.38
C ILE A 39 2.65 11.19 11.22
N LEU A 40 3.41 12.04 10.53
CA LEU A 40 4.37 12.94 11.16
C LEU A 40 3.66 14.03 11.99
N PRO A 41 4.29 14.56 13.06
CA PRO A 41 3.65 15.54 13.94
C PRO A 41 3.25 16.86 13.24
N ASN A 42 3.93 17.22 12.16
CA ASN A 42 3.65 18.44 11.37
C ASN A 42 2.50 18.27 10.36
N ILE A 43 1.91 17.07 10.27
CA ILE A 43 0.84 16.77 9.33
C ILE A 43 -0.51 17.23 9.90
N THR A 44 -1.22 18.07 9.14
CA THR A 44 -2.50 18.64 9.56
C THR A 44 -3.68 17.82 9.04
N THR A 45 -4.84 17.98 9.68
CA THR A 45 -6.11 17.37 9.22
C THR A 45 -6.50 17.86 7.83
N THR A 46 -6.21 19.12 7.50
CA THR A 46 -6.46 19.69 6.17
C THR A 46 -5.61 19.00 5.11
N TYR A 47 -4.32 18.78 5.38
CA TYR A 47 -3.45 18.04 4.47
C TYR A 47 -3.93 16.60 4.28
N LEU A 48 -4.33 15.89 5.35
CA LEU A 48 -4.85 14.52 5.25
C LEU A 48 -6.15 14.39 4.44
N LYS A 49 -6.88 15.49 4.18
CA LYS A 49 -8.09 15.44 3.34
C LYS A 49 -7.77 15.43 1.84
N SER A 50 -6.61 15.94 1.44
CA SER A 50 -6.27 16.13 0.04
C SER A 50 -4.99 15.41 -0.41
N CYS A 51 -4.12 15.03 0.53
CA CYS A 51 -2.86 14.38 0.18
C CYS A 51 -3.11 13.00 -0.44
N THR A 52 -2.21 12.60 -1.34
CA THR A 52 -2.11 11.23 -1.84
C THR A 52 -0.63 10.92 -1.99
N TYR A 53 -0.22 9.75 -1.51
CA TYR A 53 1.16 9.30 -1.54
C TYR A 53 1.73 9.31 -2.95
N ASP A 54 2.90 9.92 -3.09
CA ASP A 54 3.78 9.82 -4.25
C ASP A 54 5.22 9.81 -3.75
N ALA A 55 6.03 8.85 -4.22
CA ALA A 55 7.39 8.68 -3.72
C ALA A 55 8.31 9.88 -3.97
N ARG A 56 7.99 10.76 -4.93
CA ARG A 56 8.79 11.94 -5.30
C ARG A 56 8.18 13.22 -4.75
N THR A 57 6.88 13.43 -4.92
CA THR A 57 6.22 14.70 -4.62
C THR A 57 5.63 14.73 -3.21
N ASP A 58 5.15 13.60 -2.70
CA ASP A 58 4.49 13.55 -1.39
C ASP A 58 4.77 12.24 -0.61
N PRO A 59 6.05 11.97 -0.28
CA PRO A 59 6.48 10.68 0.25
C PRO A 59 6.03 10.40 1.69
N PHE A 60 5.45 11.38 2.37
CA PHE A 60 5.00 11.28 3.76
C PHE A 60 3.48 11.23 3.91
N CYS A 61 2.72 11.35 2.82
CA CYS A 61 1.27 11.16 2.88
C CYS A 61 0.94 9.68 3.18
N PRO A 62 0.13 9.38 4.19
CA PRO A 62 -0.24 8.02 4.56
C PRO A 62 -1.46 7.48 3.78
N ILE A 63 -1.91 8.18 2.73
CA ILE A 63 -3.10 7.85 1.93
C ILE A 63 -2.68 7.41 0.54
N PHE A 64 -2.98 6.18 0.19
CA PHE A 64 -2.49 5.54 -1.03
C PHE A 64 -3.64 5.24 -1.98
N ARG A 65 -3.49 5.52 -3.27
CA ARG A 65 -4.48 5.10 -4.28
C ARG A 65 -4.24 3.64 -4.66
N LEU A 66 -5.30 2.82 -4.71
CA LEU A 66 -5.17 1.38 -4.98
C LEU A 66 -4.51 1.09 -6.33
N GLY A 67 -4.91 1.80 -7.39
CA GLY A 67 -4.27 1.69 -8.70
C GLY A 67 -2.77 2.00 -8.65
N LYS A 68 -2.37 3.02 -7.87
CA LYS A 68 -0.98 3.43 -7.74
C LYS A 68 -0.12 2.41 -6.99
N ILE A 69 -0.68 1.76 -5.96
CA ILE A 69 -0.01 0.64 -5.26
C ILE A 69 0.31 -0.50 -6.24
N VAL A 70 -0.62 -0.82 -7.13
CA VAL A 70 -0.46 -1.90 -8.12
C VAL A 70 0.51 -1.48 -9.23
N GLU A 71 0.40 -0.24 -9.71
CA GLU A 71 1.30 0.34 -10.72
C GLU A 71 2.75 0.41 -10.22
N ASP A 72 2.98 0.89 -8.99
CA ASP A 72 4.33 1.00 -8.41
C ASP A 72 4.95 -0.38 -8.11
N ALA A 73 4.15 -1.44 -8.09
CA ALA A 73 4.63 -2.83 -8.07
C ALA A 73 4.88 -3.41 -9.49
N GLY A 74 4.65 -2.64 -10.55
CA GLY A 74 4.85 -3.04 -11.94
C GLY A 74 3.69 -3.82 -12.56
N HIS A 75 2.46 -3.61 -12.08
CA HIS A 75 1.27 -4.35 -12.54
C HIS A 75 0.12 -3.43 -12.96
N SER A 76 -0.84 -3.99 -13.71
CA SER A 76 -2.10 -3.35 -14.08
C SER A 76 -3.19 -3.69 -13.07
N PHE A 77 -3.87 -2.69 -12.52
CA PHE A 77 -4.99 -2.89 -11.60
C PHE A 77 -6.16 -3.58 -12.32
N GLN A 78 -6.46 -3.18 -13.56
CA GLN A 78 -7.59 -3.72 -14.31
C GLN A 78 -7.41 -5.21 -14.62
N ASP A 79 -6.19 -5.66 -14.91
CA ASP A 79 -5.90 -7.08 -15.17
C ASP A 79 -6.02 -7.89 -13.88
N MET A 80 -5.50 -7.36 -12.77
CA MET A 80 -5.60 -7.99 -11.45
C MET A 80 -7.04 -8.04 -10.93
N ALA A 81 -7.85 -7.01 -11.20
CA ALA A 81 -9.20 -6.90 -10.66
C ALA A 81 -10.20 -7.92 -11.23
N ILE A 82 -9.87 -8.59 -12.34
CA ILE A 82 -10.74 -9.61 -12.94
C ILE A 82 -10.78 -10.86 -12.06
N GLU A 83 -9.62 -11.40 -11.72
CA GLU A 83 -9.50 -12.68 -10.98
C GLU A 83 -9.08 -12.47 -9.52
N GLY A 84 -8.68 -11.24 -9.17
CA GLY A 84 -8.11 -10.90 -7.88
C GLY A 84 -6.59 -11.05 -7.84
N GLY A 85 -6.04 -10.92 -6.64
CA GLY A 85 -4.61 -11.00 -6.37
C GLY A 85 -4.28 -10.54 -4.96
N ILE A 86 -3.01 -10.66 -4.58
CA ILE A 86 -2.52 -10.33 -3.24
C ILE A 86 -1.44 -9.26 -3.35
N MET A 87 -1.68 -8.11 -2.75
CA MET A 87 -0.72 -7.00 -2.70
C MET A 87 -0.11 -6.84 -1.32
N GLY A 88 1.22 -6.78 -1.28
CA GLY A 88 1.98 -6.43 -0.09
C GLY A 88 2.37 -4.96 -0.08
N ILE A 89 2.03 -4.26 1.01
CA ILE A 89 2.53 -2.91 1.33
C ILE A 89 3.62 -3.07 2.40
N GLN A 90 4.86 -2.80 2.02
CA GLN A 90 6.01 -2.94 2.91
C GLN A 90 6.37 -1.57 3.49
N ILE A 91 6.36 -1.47 4.82
CA ILE A 91 6.74 -0.25 5.54
C ILE A 91 8.08 -0.50 6.23
N LYS A 92 9.17 0.00 5.64
CA LYS A 92 10.51 -0.14 6.19
C LYS A 92 10.82 1.02 7.14
N TRP A 93 11.09 0.68 8.39
CA TRP A 93 11.66 1.57 9.40
C TRP A 93 13.08 1.14 9.68
N ASP A 94 14.03 1.93 9.17
CA ASP A 94 15.46 1.66 9.28
C ASP A 94 16.13 2.92 9.80
N CYS A 95 16.31 2.95 11.12
CA CYS A 95 16.57 4.15 11.87
C CYS A 95 17.90 4.05 12.61
N ASN A 96 18.79 4.98 12.33
CA ASN A 96 19.95 5.24 13.18
C ASN A 96 19.50 6.16 14.34
N LEU A 97 19.33 5.59 15.52
CA LEU A 97 18.87 6.31 16.73
C LEU A 97 19.98 7.08 17.45
N ASP A 98 21.24 7.01 16.99
CA ASP A 98 22.29 7.95 17.42
C ASP A 98 22.07 9.35 16.81
N ARG A 99 21.24 9.44 15.77
CA ARG A 99 20.85 10.69 15.13
C ARG A 99 19.50 11.20 15.64
N ALA A 100 19.15 12.42 15.21
CA ALA A 100 17.87 13.03 15.58
C ALA A 100 16.69 12.12 15.22
N ALA A 101 15.77 11.94 16.19
CA ALA A 101 14.55 11.16 16.04
C ALA A 101 13.72 11.56 14.81
N ALA A 102 13.80 12.82 14.38
CA ALA A 102 13.14 13.32 13.17
C ALA A 102 13.54 12.56 11.89
N LEU A 103 14.79 12.07 11.79
CA LEU A 103 15.32 11.38 10.61
C LEU A 103 14.86 9.92 10.49
N CYS A 104 14.31 9.33 11.55
CA CYS A 104 13.72 8.00 11.51
C CYS A 104 12.37 8.05 10.78
N LEU A 105 12.33 7.81 9.47
CA LEU A 105 11.14 7.97 8.64
C LEU A 105 10.79 6.65 7.94
N PRO A 106 9.49 6.36 7.72
CA PRO A 106 9.09 5.17 7.01
C PRO A 106 9.44 5.29 5.53
N ARG A 107 9.77 4.16 4.90
CA ARG A 107 9.85 4.04 3.43
C ARG A 107 8.87 2.96 2.98
N TYR A 108 8.12 3.26 1.93
CA TYR A 108 7.10 2.36 1.39
C TYR A 108 7.60 1.68 0.11
N SER A 109 7.30 0.40 -0.03
CA SER A 109 7.46 -0.35 -1.28
C SER A 109 6.29 -1.30 -1.47
N PHE A 110 6.00 -1.64 -2.72
CA PHE A 110 4.83 -2.43 -3.09
C PHE A 110 5.25 -3.65 -3.90
N ARG A 111 4.59 -4.79 -3.64
CA ARG A 111 4.89 -6.05 -4.33
C ARG A 111 3.63 -6.90 -4.44
N ARG A 112 3.41 -7.52 -5.61
CA ARG A 112 2.44 -8.60 -5.75
C ARG A 112 2.98 -9.89 -5.14
N LEU A 113 2.16 -10.60 -4.37
CA LEU A 113 2.58 -11.74 -3.55
C LEU A 113 2.09 -13.09 -4.09
N ASP A 114 1.01 -13.11 -4.85
CA ASP A 114 0.46 -14.29 -5.50
C ASP A 114 1.22 -14.69 -6.77
N THR A 115 1.13 -15.96 -7.14
CA THR A 115 1.71 -16.46 -8.39
C THR A 115 0.89 -16.00 -9.60
N ARG A 116 1.59 -15.65 -10.68
CA ARG A 116 0.98 -15.44 -12.01
C ARG A 116 1.14 -16.65 -12.91
N ASP A 117 1.74 -17.71 -12.39
CA ASP A 117 1.94 -18.95 -13.12
C ASP A 117 0.59 -19.67 -13.26
N ALA A 118 0.03 -19.61 -14.45
CA ALA A 118 -1.24 -20.25 -14.78
C ALA A 118 -1.16 -21.78 -14.73
N ASP A 119 0.05 -22.36 -14.86
CA ASP A 119 0.24 -23.82 -14.82
C ASP A 119 0.34 -24.36 -13.38
N HIS A 120 0.55 -23.46 -12.41
CA HIS A 120 0.70 -23.80 -10.98
C HIS A 120 -0.23 -22.95 -10.09
N ASN A 121 -1.44 -22.63 -10.58
CA ASN A 121 -2.40 -21.75 -9.91
C ASN A 121 -3.45 -22.52 -9.08
N VAL A 122 -3.03 -23.51 -8.29
CA VAL A 122 -3.98 -24.29 -7.47
C VAL A 122 -4.34 -23.52 -6.20
N SER A 123 -5.59 -23.04 -6.12
CA SER A 123 -6.18 -22.54 -4.87
C SER A 123 -6.75 -23.74 -4.07
N PRO A 124 -6.58 -23.79 -2.73
CA PRO A 124 -7.20 -24.81 -1.88
C PRO A 124 -8.73 -24.78 -1.90
#